data_AF-V5I730-F1
#
_entry.id   AF-V5I730-F1
#
_cell.length_a   1.000
_cell.length_b   1.000
_cell.length_c   1.000
_cell.angle_alpha   90.00
_cell.angle_beta   90.00
_cell.angle_gamma   90.00
#
_symmetry.space_group_name_H-M   'P 1'
#
loop_
_entity.id
_entity.type
_entity.pdbx_description
1 polymer ?
#
loop_
_entity_poly.entity_id
_entity_poly.type
_entity_poly.pdbx_seq_one_letter_code
_entity_poly.pdbx_strand_id
1 'polypeptide(L)'
;EKMNPAEFDRFTRGYFTIRRSDKFWSGIWSDMTIEQTMMRSMKTSGGLTRGRGFTDSALAKWTQGKVHLQYVCDAMETYCQVIAVSSEQHIDARPSRVNRDMDDSLKLKQWFVQHPPFPKSDTIMSI
;
A
#
# COMPACT_ATOMS: atom_id res chain seq x y z
N GLU A 1 19.67 0.40 36.94
CA GLU A 1 18.30 0.90 37.21
C GLU A 1 17.31 -0.25 37.10
N LYS A 2 16.34 -0.38 38.01
CA LYS A 2 15.29 -1.42 37.93
C LYS A 2 14.11 -0.87 37.13
N MET A 3 13.59 -1.66 36.18
CA MET A 3 12.41 -1.31 35.39
C MET A 3 11.20 -1.07 36.30
N ASN A 4 10.36 -0.09 35.97
CA ASN A 4 9.14 0.21 36.72
C ASN A 4 8.25 -1.05 36.75
N PRO A 5 7.68 -1.45 37.91
CA PRO A 5 6.79 -2.62 38.00
C PRO A 5 5.65 -2.64 36.98
N ALA A 6 5.08 -1.47 36.64
CA ALA A 6 4.02 -1.37 35.64
C ALA A 6 4.53 -1.62 34.22
N GLU A 7 5.76 -1.19 33.91
CA GLU A 7 6.39 -1.49 32.62
C GLU A 7 6.78 -2.96 32.53
N PHE A 8 7.24 -3.54 33.64
CA PHE A 8 7.55 -4.96 33.72
C PHE A 8 6.30 -5.83 33.50
N ASP A 9 5.15 -5.49 34.10
CA ASP A 9 3.88 -6.19 33.86
C ASP A 9 3.42 -6.07 32.39
N ARG A 10 3.52 -4.88 31.79
CA ARG A 10 3.20 -4.70 30.36
C ARG A 10 4.16 -5.49 29.46
N PHE A 11 5.43 -5.55 29.84
CA PHE A 11 6.44 -6.32 29.13
C PHE A 11 6.12 -7.82 29.20
N THR A 12 5.84 -8.38 30.37
CA THR A 12 5.49 -9.81 30.51
C THR A 12 4.21 -10.18 29.77
N ARG A 13 3.28 -9.22 29.61
CA ARG A 13 2.06 -9.37 28.80
C ARG A 13 2.28 -9.16 27.29
N GLY A 14 3.51 -8.87 26.84
CA GLY A 14 3.84 -8.79 25.41
C GLY A 14 3.49 -7.48 24.72
N TYR A 15 3.24 -6.39 25.45
CA TYR A 15 2.85 -5.08 24.90
C TYR A 15 3.94 -4.40 24.04
N PHE A 16 5.15 -4.95 24.03
CA PHE A 16 6.27 -4.50 23.20
C PHE A 16 6.28 -5.16 21.81
N THR A 17 5.35 -6.09 21.55
CA THR A 17 5.25 -6.82 20.28
C THR A 17 3.97 -6.46 19.54
N ILE A 18 4.08 -6.32 18.23
CA ILE A 18 2.97 -6.13 17.30
C ILE A 18 2.78 -7.43 16.52
N ARG A 19 1.53 -7.91 16.48
CA ARG A 19 1.14 -9.12 15.77
C ARG A 19 0.29 -8.75 14.56
N ARG A 20 0.74 -9.11 13.35
CA ARG A 20 -0.05 -8.96 12.10
C ARG A 20 -0.94 -10.18 11.80
N SER A 21 -0.80 -11.24 12.59
CA SER A 21 -1.57 -12.48 12.50
C SER A 21 -1.71 -13.11 13.88
N ASP A 22 -2.70 -13.96 14.08
CA ASP A 22 -2.90 -14.63 15.38
C ASP A 22 -2.03 -15.88 15.60
N LYS A 23 -0.86 -15.97 14.96
CA LYS A 23 0.08 -17.08 15.17
C LYS A 23 0.82 -16.90 16.50
N PHE A 24 1.06 -18.00 17.21
CA PHE A 24 1.61 -18.01 18.57
C PHE A 24 3.00 -17.34 18.70
N TRP A 25 3.81 -17.33 17.62
CA TRP A 25 5.15 -16.71 17.57
C TRP A 25 5.32 -15.64 16.49
N SER A 26 4.24 -14.95 16.08
CA SER A 26 4.32 -13.90 15.05
C SER A 26 4.47 -12.48 15.59
N GLY A 27 4.84 -12.32 16.86
CA GLY A 27 5.08 -11.02 17.47
C GLY A 27 6.41 -10.43 16.99
N ILE A 28 6.35 -9.23 16.40
CA ILE A 28 7.53 -8.46 16.01
C ILE A 28 7.66 -7.29 16.97
N TRP A 29 8.89 -6.96 17.38
CA TRP A 29 9.11 -5.80 18.25
C TRP A 29 8.53 -4.53 17.62
N SER A 30 7.95 -3.66 18.45
CA SER A 30 7.33 -2.41 18.00
C SER A 30 8.31 -1.54 17.21
N ASP A 31 9.54 -1.41 17.69
CA ASP A 31 10.61 -0.65 17.03
C ASP A 31 10.95 -1.22 15.64
N MET A 32 11.14 -2.53 15.55
CA MET A 32 11.35 -3.23 14.27
C MET A 32 10.15 -3.03 13.32
N THR A 33 8.93 -2.97 13.84
CA THR A 33 7.73 -2.74 13.02
C THR A 33 7.70 -1.31 12.50
N ILE A 34 8.04 -0.32 13.33
CA ILE A 34 8.17 1.09 12.93
C ILE A 34 9.24 1.22 11.86
N GLU A 35 10.38 0.56 12.03
CA GLU A 35 11.46 0.62 11.05
C GLU A 35 11.06 -0.03 9.71
N GLN A 36 10.53 -1.25 9.75
CA GLN A 36 10.22 -2.00 8.53
C GLN A 36 9.02 -1.46 7.75
N THR A 37 8.10 -0.75 8.41
CA THR A 37 6.91 -0.20 7.77
C THR A 37 7.00 1.31 7.59
N MET A 38 7.12 2.07 8.68
CA MET A 38 7.09 3.52 8.61
C MET A 38 8.40 4.07 8.06
N MET A 39 9.55 3.70 8.64
CA MET A 39 10.85 4.18 8.17
C MET A 39 11.16 3.70 6.75
N ARG A 40 10.81 2.45 6.42
CA ARG A 40 10.91 1.95 5.04
C ARG A 40 10.15 2.85 4.08
N SER A 41 8.88 3.17 4.35
CA SER A 41 8.08 4.03 3.46
C SER A 41 8.60 5.47 3.35
N MET A 42 9.24 5.99 4.40
CA MET A 42 9.92 7.29 4.36
C MET A 42 11.22 7.26 3.55
N LYS A 43 11.94 6.13 3.58
CA LYS A 43 13.26 5.94 2.96
C LYS A 43 13.22 5.38 1.54
N THR A 44 12.13 4.73 1.13
CA THR A 44 11.92 4.23 -0.25
C THR A 44 11.85 5.37 -1.26
N SER A 45 12.07 5.06 -2.54
CA SER A 45 11.94 6.03 -3.63
C SER A 45 10.54 6.66 -3.64
N GLY A 46 10.44 7.98 -3.72
CA GLY A 46 9.17 8.72 -3.55
C GLY A 46 8.78 8.99 -2.08
N GLY A 47 9.59 8.55 -1.12
CA GLY A 47 9.42 8.81 0.32
C GLY A 47 10.03 10.15 0.79
N LEU A 48 9.78 10.47 2.06
CA LEU A 48 10.08 11.77 2.67
C LEU A 48 11.59 12.07 2.83
N THR A 49 12.46 11.07 2.96
CA THR A 49 13.86 11.28 3.40
C THR A 49 14.89 11.38 2.27
N ARG A 50 14.49 11.30 0.99
CA ARG A 50 15.41 11.42 -0.16
C ARG A 50 15.40 12.82 -0.83
N GLY A 51 15.18 13.91 -0.06
CA GLY A 51 15.04 15.30 -0.57
C GLY A 51 15.66 16.41 0.32
N ARG A 52 15.36 17.69 0.03
CA ARG A 52 15.81 18.85 0.85
C ARG A 52 15.14 18.83 2.24
N GLY A 53 15.89 19.30 3.24
CA GLY A 53 15.66 19.11 4.68
C GLY A 53 14.22 19.21 5.19
N PHE A 54 13.97 18.48 6.27
CA PHE A 54 12.67 18.40 6.93
C PHE A 54 12.39 19.67 7.74
N THR A 55 11.19 20.23 7.60
CA THR A 55 10.61 21.06 8.66
C THR A 55 9.76 20.15 9.54
N ASP A 56 9.70 20.42 10.84
CA ASP A 56 8.86 19.65 11.77
C ASP A 56 7.38 19.63 11.32
N SER A 57 6.93 20.72 10.72
CA SER A 57 5.59 20.85 10.14
C SER A 57 5.34 19.88 8.97
N ALA A 58 6.35 19.59 8.15
CA ALA A 58 6.23 18.63 7.05
C ALA A 58 6.20 17.18 7.56
N LEU A 59 7.05 16.86 8.55
CA LEU A 59 7.07 15.55 9.19
C LEU A 59 5.74 15.24 9.88
N ALA A 60 5.17 16.22 10.60
CA ALA A 60 3.88 16.08 11.26
C ALA A 60 2.75 15.80 10.27
N LYS A 61 2.67 16.58 9.19
CA LYS A 61 1.67 16.39 8.13
C LYS A 61 1.79 15.04 7.46
N TRP A 62 3.01 14.60 7.13
CA TRP A 62 3.22 13.30 6.50
C TRP A 62 2.83 12.16 7.44
N THR A 63 3.22 12.22 8.71
CA THR A 63 2.90 11.18 9.70
C THR A 63 1.40 11.04 9.90
N GLN A 64 0.68 12.16 10.03
CA GLN A 64 -0.79 12.16 10.16
C GLN A 64 -1.47 11.71 8.87
N GLY A 65 -1.00 12.20 7.72
CA GLY A 65 -1.57 11.87 6.41
C GLY A 65 -1.36 10.42 6.02
N LYS A 66 -0.18 9.84 6.30
CA LYS A 66 0.16 8.46 5.94
C LYS A 66 -0.75 7.44 6.61
N VAL A 67 -1.14 7.67 7.86
CA VAL A 67 -2.10 6.81 8.58
C VAL A 67 -3.46 6.79 7.88
N HIS A 68 -3.96 7.96 7.46
CA HIS A 68 -5.23 8.05 6.73
C HIS A 68 -5.13 7.44 5.33
N LEU A 69 -4.02 7.71 4.64
CA LEU A 69 -3.76 7.17 3.32
C LEU A 69 -3.66 5.65 3.33
N GLN A 70 -3.16 5.05 4.41
CA GLN A 70 -3.14 3.59 4.54
C GLN A 70 -4.54 3.00 4.41
N TYR A 71 -5.56 3.59 5.04
CA TYR A 71 -6.94 3.11 4.88
C TYR A 71 -7.47 3.23 3.45
N VAL A 72 -7.08 4.28 2.72
CA VAL A 72 -7.46 4.44 1.31
C VAL A 72 -6.72 3.45 0.44
N CYS A 73 -5.42 3.25 0.66
CA CYS A 73 -4.65 2.21 -0.04
C CYS A 73 -5.24 0.84 0.25
N ASP A 74 -5.51 0.51 1.51
CA ASP A 74 -6.16 -0.74 1.92
C ASP A 74 -7.53 -0.86 1.24
N ALA A 75 -8.33 0.21 1.17
CA ALA A 75 -9.63 0.20 0.49
C ALA A 75 -9.51 0.06 -1.04
N MET A 76 -8.49 0.67 -1.67
CA MET A 76 -8.23 0.57 -3.10
C MET A 76 -7.64 -0.80 -3.47
N GLU A 77 -6.75 -1.33 -2.66
CA GLU A 77 -6.25 -2.70 -2.76
C GLU A 77 -7.39 -3.69 -2.55
N THR A 78 -8.30 -3.41 -1.61
CA THR A 78 -9.53 -4.18 -1.41
C THR A 78 -10.48 -4.05 -2.62
N TYR A 79 -10.61 -2.86 -3.23
CA TYR A 79 -11.50 -2.57 -4.35
C TYR A 79 -11.00 -3.17 -5.67
N CYS A 80 -9.74 -2.91 -6.01
CA CYS A 80 -9.05 -3.49 -7.16
C CYS A 80 -8.69 -4.96 -6.91
N GLN A 81 -8.88 -5.45 -5.68
CA GLN A 81 -8.51 -6.80 -5.23
C GLN A 81 -7.03 -7.13 -5.48
N VAL A 82 -6.17 -6.12 -5.42
CA VAL A 82 -4.72 -6.23 -5.61
C VAL A 82 -4.07 -6.08 -4.25
N ILE A 83 -3.36 -7.10 -3.77
CA ILE A 83 -2.65 -7.03 -2.49
C ILE A 83 -1.22 -6.58 -2.75
N ALA A 84 -0.91 -5.37 -2.29
CA ALA A 84 0.39 -4.77 -2.50
C ALA A 84 1.32 -5.05 -1.32
N VAL A 85 1.94 -6.23 -1.33
CA VAL A 85 2.96 -6.52 -0.33
C VAL A 85 4.12 -5.56 -0.58
N SER A 86 4.38 -4.67 0.39
CA SER A 86 5.47 -3.68 0.40
C SER A 86 6.84 -4.36 0.52
N SER A 87 7.12 -5.28 -0.38
CA SER A 87 8.46 -5.73 -0.69
C SER A 87 8.91 -4.95 -1.92
N GLU A 88 10.22 -4.91 -2.13
CA GLU A 88 10.87 -4.40 -3.34
C GLU A 88 10.56 -5.28 -4.60
N GLN A 89 9.42 -5.98 -4.59
CA GLN A 89 9.05 -7.10 -5.44
C GLN A 89 7.53 -7.12 -5.65
N HIS A 90 7.02 -6.14 -6.41
CA HIS A 90 5.63 -6.15 -6.86
C HIS A 90 5.45 -7.07 -8.08
N ILE A 91 5.41 -8.36 -7.76
CA ILE A 91 5.70 -9.45 -8.69
C ILE A 91 4.52 -9.58 -9.74
N ASP A 92 3.35 -8.93 -9.61
CA ASP A 92 2.17 -9.20 -10.49
C ASP A 92 1.54 -7.92 -11.04
N ALA A 93 1.98 -6.78 -10.49
CA ALA A 93 2.47 -5.71 -11.33
C ALA A 93 3.78 -6.09 -12.09
N ARG A 94 4.12 -7.39 -12.17
CA ARG A 94 5.20 -7.91 -13.03
C ARG A 94 4.91 -7.46 -14.45
N PRO A 95 5.88 -6.80 -15.10
CA PRO A 95 5.70 -6.26 -16.45
C PRO A 95 5.28 -7.30 -17.49
N SER A 96 5.73 -8.55 -17.35
CA SER A 96 5.40 -9.58 -18.34
C SER A 96 3.93 -9.99 -18.36
N ARG A 97 3.18 -9.69 -17.30
CA ARG A 97 1.78 -10.09 -17.15
C ARG A 97 0.83 -8.92 -17.37
N VAL A 98 1.21 -7.74 -16.88
CA VAL A 98 0.52 -6.48 -17.21
C VAL A 98 0.53 -6.22 -18.73
N ASN A 99 1.64 -6.54 -19.41
CA ASN A 99 1.74 -6.35 -20.86
C ASN A 99 0.88 -7.32 -21.67
N ARG A 100 0.70 -8.55 -21.20
CA ARG A 100 -0.17 -9.50 -21.92
C ARG A 100 -1.62 -9.06 -21.85
N ASP A 101 -2.05 -8.60 -20.67
CA ASP A 101 -3.43 -8.18 -20.43
C ASP A 101 -3.79 -6.92 -21.24
N MET A 102 -2.84 -6.00 -21.44
CA MET A 102 -3.07 -4.83 -22.30
C MET A 102 -3.10 -5.18 -23.79
N ASP A 103 -2.25 -6.10 -24.24
CA ASP A 103 -2.21 -6.49 -25.65
C ASP A 103 -3.51 -7.19 -26.08
N ASP A 104 -4.08 -8.03 -25.21
CA ASP A 104 -5.37 -8.67 -25.51
C ASP A 104 -6.55 -7.69 -25.39
N SER A 105 -6.47 -6.72 -24.47
CA SER A 105 -7.41 -5.59 -24.41
C SER A 105 -7.39 -4.75 -25.70
N LEU A 106 -6.21 -4.57 -26.30
CA LEU A 106 -6.00 -3.85 -27.57
C LEU A 106 -6.57 -4.61 -28.77
N LYS A 107 -6.41 -5.93 -28.80
CA LYS A 107 -7.02 -6.76 -29.84
C LYS A 107 -8.54 -6.65 -29.80
N LEU A 108 -9.12 -6.72 -28.62
CA LEU A 108 -10.57 -6.59 -28.45
C LEU A 108 -11.07 -5.20 -28.89
N LYS A 109 -10.35 -4.15 -28.51
CA LYS A 109 -10.68 -2.78 -28.91
C LYS A 109 -10.57 -2.58 -30.43
N GLN A 110 -9.56 -3.15 -31.08
CA GLN A 110 -9.41 -3.09 -32.53
C GLN A 110 -10.55 -3.80 -33.26
N TRP A 111 -10.99 -4.95 -32.74
CA TRP A 111 -12.14 -5.64 -33.29
C TRP A 111 -13.40 -4.76 -33.26
N PHE A 112 -13.65 -4.06 -32.15
CA PHE A 112 -14.77 -3.13 -32.02
C PHE A 112 -14.67 -1.87 -32.89
N VAL A 113 -13.47 -1.41 -33.26
CA VAL A 113 -13.33 -0.27 -34.19
C VAL A 113 -13.71 -0.65 -35.61
N GLN A 114 -13.38 -1.88 -36.00
CA GLN A 114 -13.72 -2.40 -37.32
C GLN A 114 -15.19 -2.83 -37.39
N HIS A 115 -15.77 -3.21 -36.25
CA HIS A 115 -17.17 -3.60 -36.12
C HIS A 115 -17.82 -2.72 -35.05
N PRO A 116 -18.07 -1.42 -35.34
CA PRO A 116 -18.62 -0.50 -34.36
C PRO A 116 -19.97 -1.03 -33.88
N PRO A 117 -20.10 -1.39 -32.60
CA PRO A 117 -21.28 -2.07 -32.11
C PRO A 117 -22.47 -1.12 -31.96
N PHE A 118 -22.23 0.19 -32.03
CA PHE A 118 -23.24 1.23 -31.82
C PHE A 118 -23.26 2.22 -33.00
N PRO A 119 -24.46 2.74 -33.35
CA PRO A 119 -24.61 3.76 -34.38
C PRO A 119 -24.01 5.10 -33.94
N LYS A 120 -23.50 5.89 -34.89
CA LYS A 120 -23.00 7.24 -34.60
C LYS A 120 -24.17 8.18 -34.33
N SER A 121 -24.27 8.65 -33.09
CA SER A 121 -25.30 9.59 -32.63
C SER A 121 -24.66 10.68 -31.79
N ASP A 122 -25.10 11.93 -31.98
CA ASP A 122 -24.65 13.10 -31.22
C ASP A 122 -25.40 13.25 -29.89
N THR A 123 -26.37 12.37 -29.62
CA THR A 123 -27.10 12.29 -28.36
C THR A 123 -26.72 11.00 -27.62
N ILE A 124 -26.46 11.11 -26.32
CA ILE A 124 -26.38 9.94 -25.45
C ILE A 124 -27.79 9.37 -25.38
N MET A 125 -27.99 8.27 -26.08
CA MET A 125 -29.22 7.51 -26.04
C MET A 125 -28.92 6.17 -25.41
N SER A 126 -29.92 5.58 -24.76
CA SER A 126 -29.82 4.15 -24.50
C SER A 126 -29.70 3.45 -25.84
N ILE A 127 -28.74 2.54 -25.93
CA ILE A 127 -28.71 1.56 -27.01
C ILE A 127 -29.97 0.70 -26.91
#